data_AF-A0A925LUE0-F1
#
_entry.id   AF-A0A925LUE0-F1
#
_cell.length_a   1.000
_cell.length_b   1.000
_cell.length_c   1.000
_cell.angle_alpha   90.00
_cell.angle_beta   90.00
_cell.angle_gamma   90.00
#
_symmetry.space_group_name_H-M   'P 1'
#
loop_
_entity.id
_entity.type
_entity.pdbx_description
1 polymer ?
#
loop_
_entity_poly.entity_id
_entity_poly.type
_entity_poly.pdbx_seq_one_letter_code
_entity_poly.pdbx_strand_id
1 'polypeptide(L)'
;DNLGIVCAVASIVVCAGLLAWWALMPGSSLQATPPEGENWELYRRLTSLRPPAAKLMASIVPLIFIFFLIPGLVHGFVSGTFKTHRDAIKGMSKAMESMGYYLVLVFFAALFIASFSQSGFGALLAVKGANFLKSTNAPPAVTIAGIILLTATINLLIGSASAKWAMLSPIFVPMLMILGISPEFTQAAYRVGDSTTNIITPMMPYFPLVVVFCQRYVKSTGIGTVTSIMLPYSITFLTLWSAFLFLYWQLGLPLGIQGGYEYTVPAAVAQ
;
A
#
# COMPACT_ATOMS: atom_id res chain seq x y z
N ASP A 1 -8.67 5.28 -32.17
CA ASP A 1 -7.70 4.91 -31.12
C ASP A 1 -6.55 5.89 -30.95
N ASN A 2 -5.69 6.13 -31.94
CA ASN A 2 -4.53 7.03 -31.75
C ASN A 2 -4.89 8.45 -31.27
N LEU A 3 -5.98 9.05 -31.78
CA LEU A 3 -6.43 10.37 -31.34
C LEU A 3 -6.88 10.39 -29.87
N GLY A 4 -7.57 9.34 -29.42
CA GLY A 4 -8.02 9.22 -28.03
C GLY A 4 -6.84 9.14 -27.06
N ILE A 5 -5.82 8.36 -27.41
CA ILE A 5 -4.58 8.26 -26.62
C ILE A 5 -3.84 9.59 -26.59
N VAL A 6 -3.72 10.29 -27.73
CA VAL A 6 -3.05 11.61 -27.79
C VAL A 6 -3.78 12.64 -26.92
N CYS A 7 -5.12 12.71 -27.01
CA CYS A 7 -5.90 13.62 -26.18
C CYS A 7 -5.82 13.26 -24.69
N ALA A 8 -5.78 11.97 -24.35
CA ALA A 8 -5.59 11.52 -22.97
C ALA A 8 -4.23 11.95 -22.42
N VAL A 9 -3.15 11.75 -23.19
CA VAL A 9 -1.80 12.20 -22.80
C VAL A 9 -1.74 13.71 -22.66
N ALA A 10 -2.35 14.46 -23.58
CA ALA A 10 -2.45 15.92 -23.47
C ALA A 10 -3.17 16.33 -22.17
N SER A 11 -4.27 15.66 -21.82
CA SER A 11 -4.99 15.92 -20.57
C SER A 11 -4.18 15.59 -19.31
N ILE A 12 -3.32 14.55 -19.36
CA ILE A 12 -2.37 14.23 -18.27
C ILE A 12 -1.39 15.40 -18.08
N VAL A 13 -0.81 15.90 -19.17
CA VAL A 13 0.14 17.02 -19.13
C VAL A 13 -0.53 18.28 -18.57
N VAL A 14 -1.76 18.57 -19.02
CA VAL A 14 -2.55 19.71 -18.50
C VAL A 14 -2.87 19.53 -17.01
N CYS A 15 -3.33 18.35 -16.59
CA CYS A 15 -3.64 18.08 -15.18
C CYS A 15 -2.40 18.17 -14.29
N ALA A 16 -1.27 17.62 -14.75
CA ALA A 16 0.01 17.70 -14.04
C ALA A 16 0.48 19.16 -13.94
N GLY A 17 0.38 19.91 -15.04
CA GLY A 17 0.73 21.33 -15.08
C GLY A 17 -0.14 22.18 -14.15
N LEU A 18 -1.46 21.97 -14.16
CA LEU A 18 -2.39 22.66 -13.26
C LEU A 18 -2.17 22.30 -11.79
N LEU A 19 -1.94 21.01 -11.49
CA LEU A 19 -1.64 20.56 -10.12
C LEU A 19 -0.32 21.13 -9.63
N ALA A 20 0.72 21.13 -10.47
CA ALA A 20 2.02 21.72 -10.15
C ALA A 20 1.90 23.23 -9.96
N TRP A 21 1.19 23.93 -10.84
CA TRP A 21 0.92 25.36 -10.72
C TRP A 21 0.18 25.69 -9.42
N TRP A 22 -0.92 24.97 -9.14
CA TRP A 22 -1.70 25.17 -7.93
C TRP A 22 -0.89 24.84 -6.67
N ALA A 23 -0.08 23.78 -6.69
CA ALA A 23 0.77 23.42 -5.58
C ALA A 23 1.86 24.49 -5.33
N LEU A 24 2.53 24.98 -6.38
CA LEU A 24 3.68 25.88 -6.29
C LEU A 24 3.31 27.35 -6.09
N MET A 25 2.05 27.74 -6.33
CA MET A 25 1.58 29.11 -6.12
C MET A 25 1.74 29.54 -4.63
N PRO A 26 2.32 30.72 -4.35
CA PRO A 26 2.43 31.22 -2.98
C PRO A 26 1.05 31.36 -2.32
N GLY A 27 0.91 30.86 -1.08
CA GLY A 27 -0.38 30.89 -0.37
C GLY A 27 -1.40 29.86 -0.86
N SER A 28 -0.96 28.88 -1.65
CA SER A 28 -1.82 27.79 -2.10
C SER A 28 -2.48 27.05 -0.94
N SER A 29 -3.76 26.71 -1.12
CA SER A 29 -4.50 25.84 -0.21
C SER A 29 -3.93 24.43 -0.10
N LEU A 30 -2.97 24.03 -0.96
CA LEU A 30 -2.29 22.73 -0.92
C LEU A 30 -1.02 22.74 -0.06
N GLN A 31 -0.50 23.92 0.27
CA GLN A 31 0.65 24.10 1.18
C GLN A 31 0.19 24.02 2.65
N ALA A 32 1.16 23.86 3.55
CA ALA A 32 0.90 23.95 4.98
C ALA A 32 0.76 25.43 5.39
N THR A 33 -0.13 25.73 6.33
CA THR A 33 -0.25 27.09 6.92
C THR A 33 0.62 27.19 8.17
N PRO A 34 1.62 28.09 8.25
CA PRO A 34 2.43 28.24 9.46
C PRO A 34 1.59 28.63 10.68
N PRO A 35 1.90 28.11 11.88
CA PRO A 35 1.55 28.74 13.14
C PRO A 35 2.05 30.19 13.19
N GLU A 36 1.36 31.05 13.92
CA GLU A 36 1.75 32.46 14.06
C GLU A 36 3.18 32.59 14.61
N GLY A 37 4.02 33.34 13.91
CA GLY A 37 5.41 33.60 14.30
C GLY A 37 6.46 32.65 13.72
N GLU A 38 6.08 31.63 12.95
CA GLU A 38 7.03 30.68 12.33
C GLU A 38 7.43 31.01 10.88
N ASN A 39 8.63 30.55 10.48
CA ASN A 39 9.23 30.86 9.19
C ASN A 39 8.53 30.13 8.02
N TRP A 40 7.97 30.90 7.09
CA TRP A 40 7.24 30.44 5.89
C TRP A 40 8.04 29.54 4.93
N GLU A 41 9.38 29.54 4.98
CA GLU A 41 10.21 28.66 4.13
C GLU A 41 10.02 27.17 4.45
N LEU A 42 9.70 26.84 5.70
CA LEU A 42 9.43 25.46 6.13
C LEU A 42 8.05 24.98 5.64
N TYR A 43 7.08 25.90 5.53
CA TYR A 43 5.66 25.64 5.22
C TYR A 43 5.34 25.62 3.72
N ARG A 44 6.23 26.16 2.88
CA ARG A 44 6.21 25.97 1.42
C ARG A 44 6.51 24.53 0.98
N ARG A 45 6.97 23.66 1.90
CA ARG A 45 7.23 22.25 1.58
C ARG A 45 5.91 21.52 1.33
N LEU A 46 5.64 21.26 0.06
CA LEU A 46 4.50 20.48 -0.46
C LEU A 46 4.34 19.09 0.17
N THR A 47 5.41 18.61 0.80
CA THR A 47 5.57 17.28 1.36
C THR A 47 5.64 17.31 2.89
N SER A 48 5.25 18.39 3.58
CA SER A 48 5.24 18.35 5.05
C SER A 48 4.05 17.54 5.56
N LEU A 49 4.26 16.53 6.39
CA LEU A 49 3.20 15.84 7.15
C LEU A 49 3.21 16.23 8.65
N ARG A 50 4.15 17.09 9.07
CA ARG A 50 4.19 17.62 10.43
C ARG A 50 3.03 18.59 10.64
N PRO A 51 2.35 18.57 11.79
CA PRO A 51 1.25 19.48 12.06
C PRO A 51 1.67 20.95 11.95
N PRO A 52 0.90 21.79 11.23
CA PRO A 52 -0.17 21.43 10.31
C PRO A 52 0.37 20.83 9.00
N ALA A 53 -0.06 19.60 8.68
CA ALA A 53 0.38 18.90 7.48
C ALA A 53 0.00 19.70 6.21
N ALA A 54 0.84 19.61 5.18
CA ALA A 54 0.54 20.09 3.85
C ALA A 54 -0.73 19.39 3.35
N LYS A 55 -1.74 20.20 3.03
CA LYS A 55 -3.05 19.73 2.59
C LYS A 55 -2.97 18.90 1.30
N LEU A 56 -1.92 19.11 0.49
CA LEU A 56 -1.58 18.27 -0.66
C LEU A 56 -1.44 16.79 -0.27
N MET A 57 -0.62 16.50 0.74
CA MET A 57 -0.35 15.12 1.15
C MET A 57 -1.55 14.49 1.83
N ALA A 58 -2.29 15.26 2.63
CA ALA A 58 -3.56 14.82 3.21
C ALA A 58 -4.60 14.46 2.12
N SER A 59 -4.53 15.10 0.96
CA SER A 59 -5.47 14.93 -0.15
C SER A 59 -4.88 14.15 -1.33
N ILE A 60 -3.74 13.46 -1.17
CA ILE A 60 -3.03 12.86 -2.31
C ILE A 60 -3.86 11.76 -3.00
N VAL A 61 -4.60 10.96 -2.22
CA VAL A 61 -5.47 9.88 -2.74
C VAL A 61 -6.61 10.43 -3.62
N PRO A 62 -7.44 11.40 -3.17
CA PRO A 62 -8.46 11.99 -4.04
C PRO A 62 -7.87 12.76 -5.22
N LEU A 63 -6.67 13.35 -5.08
CA LEU A 63 -5.98 13.98 -6.21
C LEU A 63 -5.55 12.96 -7.28
N ILE A 64 -5.03 11.80 -6.88
CA ILE A 64 -4.73 10.69 -7.80
C ILE A 64 -6.02 10.23 -8.51
N PHE A 65 -7.13 10.12 -7.79
CA PHE A 65 -8.43 9.79 -8.41
C PHE A 65 -8.80 10.78 -9.52
N ILE A 66 -8.75 12.09 -9.26
CA ILE A 66 -9.03 13.12 -10.27
C ILE A 66 -8.04 13.03 -11.43
N PHE A 67 -6.76 12.82 -11.12
CA PHE A 67 -5.68 12.71 -12.10
C PHE A 67 -5.86 11.54 -13.08
N PHE A 68 -6.43 10.42 -12.64
CA PHE A 68 -6.77 9.29 -13.52
C PHE A 68 -8.17 9.41 -14.14
N LEU A 69 -9.11 10.05 -13.45
CA LEU A 69 -10.47 10.25 -13.94
C LEU A 69 -10.48 11.12 -15.20
N ILE A 70 -9.78 12.27 -15.18
CA ILE A 70 -9.82 13.23 -16.29
C ILE A 70 -9.31 12.60 -17.60
N PRO A 71 -8.11 11.98 -17.67
CA PRO A 71 -7.64 11.31 -18.88
C PRO A 71 -8.51 10.12 -19.28
N GLY A 72 -9.04 9.37 -18.31
CA GLY A 72 -9.97 8.27 -18.59
C GLY A 72 -11.25 8.75 -19.28
N LEU A 73 -11.82 9.88 -18.83
CA LEU A 73 -12.97 10.51 -19.47
C LEU A 73 -12.62 11.06 -20.85
N VAL A 74 -11.52 11.81 -20.97
CA VAL A 74 -11.07 12.39 -22.25
C VAL A 74 -10.84 11.29 -23.28
N HIS A 75 -10.12 10.23 -22.91
CA HIS A 75 -9.94 9.07 -23.77
C HIS A 75 -11.29 8.48 -24.18
N GLY A 76 -12.15 8.17 -23.21
CA GLY A 76 -13.43 7.51 -23.45
C GLY A 76 -14.35 8.27 -24.41
N PHE A 77 -14.43 9.60 -24.29
CA PHE A 77 -15.24 10.42 -25.20
C PHE A 77 -14.60 10.55 -26.60
N VAL A 78 -13.28 10.78 -26.68
CA VAL A 78 -12.60 10.96 -27.98
C VAL A 78 -12.50 9.66 -28.77
N SER A 79 -12.35 8.51 -28.11
CA SER A 79 -12.38 7.20 -28.77
C SER A 79 -13.79 6.77 -29.19
N GLY A 80 -14.83 7.50 -28.77
CA GLY A 80 -16.23 7.13 -28.99
C GLY A 80 -16.74 5.99 -28.11
N THR A 81 -15.95 5.55 -27.12
CA THR A 81 -16.34 4.52 -26.14
C THR A 81 -17.44 5.05 -25.21
N PHE A 82 -17.35 6.32 -24.82
CA PHE A 82 -18.40 7.05 -24.11
C PHE A 82 -19.11 7.96 -25.10
N LYS A 83 -20.42 7.77 -25.26
CA LYS A 83 -21.28 8.63 -26.08
C LYS A 83 -21.94 9.70 -25.23
N THR A 84 -22.19 9.39 -23.96
CA THR A 84 -22.84 10.28 -22.99
C THR A 84 -22.19 10.17 -21.62
N HIS A 85 -22.45 11.14 -20.74
CA HIS A 85 -22.03 11.09 -19.33
C HIS A 85 -22.53 9.83 -18.60
N ARG A 86 -23.65 9.22 -19.05
CA ARG A 86 -24.18 7.99 -18.47
C ARG A 86 -23.25 6.79 -18.69
N ASP A 87 -22.49 6.77 -19.77
CA ASP A 87 -21.53 5.69 -20.06
C ASP A 87 -20.37 5.73 -19.07
N ALA A 88 -19.89 6.93 -18.73
CA ALA A 88 -18.90 7.12 -17.68
C ALA A 88 -19.44 6.70 -16.31
N ILE A 89 -20.67 7.10 -15.96
CA ILE A 89 -21.33 6.67 -14.71
C ILE A 89 -21.45 5.15 -14.67
N LYS A 90 -21.88 4.51 -15.76
CA LYS A 90 -21.97 3.05 -15.87
C LYS A 90 -20.61 2.37 -15.65
N GLY A 91 -19.53 2.94 -16.20
CA GLY A 91 -18.17 2.47 -15.94
C GLY A 91 -17.77 2.56 -14.47
N MET A 92 -18.05 3.69 -13.83
CA MET A 92 -17.82 3.87 -12.38
C MET A 92 -18.66 2.92 -11.53
N SER A 93 -19.95 2.74 -11.86
CA SER A 93 -20.83 1.77 -11.18
C SER A 93 -20.32 0.34 -11.33
N LYS A 94 -19.84 -0.05 -12.52
CA LYS A 94 -19.28 -1.39 -12.74
C LYS A 94 -18.00 -1.61 -11.93
N ALA A 95 -17.15 -0.60 -11.81
CA ALA A 95 -15.98 -0.66 -10.93
C ALA A 95 -16.40 -0.87 -9.46
N MET A 96 -17.43 -0.17 -8.98
CA MET A 96 -17.94 -0.35 -7.61
C MET A 96 -18.60 -1.71 -7.37
N GLU A 97 -19.27 -2.28 -8.38
CA GLU A 97 -19.82 -3.64 -8.31
C GLU A 97 -18.70 -4.67 -8.02
N SER A 98 -17.54 -4.53 -8.66
CA SER A 98 -16.37 -5.39 -8.41
C SER A 98 -15.80 -5.25 -6.98
N MET A 99 -16.08 -4.14 -6.30
CA MET A 99 -15.66 -3.86 -4.93
C MET A 99 -16.63 -4.41 -3.87
N GLY A 100 -17.76 -5.01 -4.24
CA GLY A 100 -18.77 -5.49 -3.30
C GLY A 100 -18.21 -6.46 -2.25
N TYR A 101 -17.38 -7.43 -2.67
CA TYR A 101 -16.70 -8.35 -1.75
C TYR A 101 -15.76 -7.61 -0.78
N TYR A 102 -15.00 -6.63 -1.27
CA TYR A 102 -14.09 -5.83 -0.45
C TYR A 102 -14.85 -5.01 0.60
N LEU A 103 -16.01 -4.42 0.26
CA LEU A 103 -16.82 -3.67 1.21
C LEU A 103 -17.35 -4.55 2.35
N VAL A 104 -17.82 -5.76 2.04
CA VAL A 104 -18.26 -6.73 3.06
C VAL A 104 -17.10 -7.11 3.98
N LEU A 105 -15.93 -7.41 3.40
CA LEU A 105 -14.72 -7.73 4.16
C LEU A 105 -14.31 -6.58 5.11
N VAL A 106 -14.21 -5.36 4.59
CA VAL A 106 -13.80 -4.18 5.37
C VAL A 106 -14.82 -3.87 6.47
N PHE A 107 -16.12 -4.08 6.23
CA PHE A 107 -17.15 -3.93 7.25
C PHE A 107 -16.89 -4.83 8.46
N PHE A 108 -16.69 -6.13 8.25
CA PHE A 108 -16.40 -7.06 9.35
C PHE A 108 -15.01 -6.82 9.97
N ALA A 109 -14.01 -6.47 9.16
CA ALA A 109 -12.68 -6.11 9.66
C ALA A 109 -12.74 -4.87 10.57
N ALA A 110 -13.51 -3.84 10.21
CA ALA A 110 -13.71 -2.66 11.02
C ALA A 110 -14.39 -2.99 12.36
N LEU A 111 -15.42 -3.85 12.35
CA LEU A 111 -16.08 -4.31 13.57
C LEU A 111 -15.13 -5.13 14.46
N PHE A 112 -14.31 -6.00 13.87
CA PHE A 112 -13.28 -6.75 14.58
C PHE A 112 -12.25 -5.81 15.20
N ILE A 113 -11.68 -4.87 14.44
CA ILE A 113 -10.69 -3.90 14.94
C ILE A 113 -11.28 -3.07 16.08
N ALA A 114 -12.52 -2.59 15.94
CA ALA A 114 -13.20 -1.83 16.99
C ALA A 114 -13.37 -2.66 18.27
N SER A 115 -13.86 -3.90 18.17
CA SER A 115 -14.06 -4.79 19.32
C SER A 115 -12.74 -5.24 19.94
N PHE A 116 -11.74 -5.52 19.12
CA PHE A 116 -10.39 -5.92 19.51
C PHE A 116 -9.63 -4.80 20.23
N SER A 117 -9.82 -3.55 19.78
CA SER A 117 -9.29 -2.35 20.44
C SER A 117 -10.02 -2.05 21.75
N GLN A 118 -11.35 -2.12 21.77
CA GLN A 118 -12.14 -1.81 22.98
C GLN A 118 -11.95 -2.83 24.09
N SER A 119 -11.75 -4.11 23.76
CA SER A 119 -11.51 -5.16 24.74
C SER A 119 -10.12 -5.09 25.41
N GLY A 120 -9.22 -4.23 24.94
CA GLY A 120 -7.83 -4.17 25.41
C GLY A 120 -6.97 -5.37 25.00
N PHE A 121 -7.55 -6.37 24.32
CA PHE A 121 -6.86 -7.59 23.93
C PHE A 121 -5.74 -7.31 22.91
N GLY A 122 -5.94 -6.34 22.02
CA GLY A 122 -4.89 -5.89 21.09
C GLY A 122 -3.66 -5.31 21.78
N ALA A 123 -3.87 -4.45 22.79
CA ALA A 123 -2.77 -3.92 23.58
C ALA A 123 -2.06 -5.04 24.37
N LEU A 124 -2.81 -5.96 24.97
CA LEU A 124 -2.24 -7.11 25.69
C LEU A 124 -1.37 -8.00 24.79
N LEU A 125 -1.87 -8.34 23.60
CA LEU A 125 -1.12 -9.13 22.63
C LEU A 125 0.12 -8.40 22.14
N ALA A 126 0.00 -7.10 21.86
CA ALA A 126 1.13 -6.28 21.43
C ALA A 126 2.24 -6.24 22.49
N VAL A 127 1.88 -6.02 23.77
CA VAL A 127 2.85 -6.00 24.87
C VAL A 127 3.49 -7.37 25.09
N LYS A 128 2.69 -8.44 25.14
CA LYS A 128 3.21 -9.81 25.30
C LYS A 128 4.12 -10.22 24.14
N GLY A 129 3.71 -9.94 22.91
CA GLY A 129 4.49 -10.23 21.70
C GLY A 129 5.77 -9.41 21.65
N ALA A 130 5.71 -8.12 22.01
CA ALA A 130 6.89 -7.27 22.08
C ALA A 130 7.86 -7.76 23.16
N ASN A 131 7.37 -8.14 24.34
CA ASN A 131 8.22 -8.69 25.41
C ASN A 131 8.87 -10.02 25.00
N PHE A 132 8.14 -10.89 24.30
CA PHE A 132 8.70 -12.10 23.72
C PHE A 132 9.82 -11.77 22.73
N LEU A 133 9.60 -10.85 21.78
CA LEU A 133 10.61 -10.44 20.81
C LEU A 133 11.79 -9.71 21.47
N LYS A 134 11.58 -8.91 22.52
CA LYS A 134 12.67 -8.31 23.31
C LYS A 134 13.50 -9.38 24.00
N SER A 135 12.87 -10.45 24.52
CA SER A 135 13.56 -11.53 25.22
C SER A 135 14.50 -12.34 24.33
N THR A 136 14.28 -12.36 23.01
CA THR A 136 15.20 -13.01 22.06
C THR A 136 16.46 -12.18 21.80
N ASN A 137 16.47 -10.91 22.22
CA ASN A 137 17.55 -9.94 21.95
C ASN A 137 17.94 -9.87 20.46
N ALA A 138 16.98 -10.13 19.57
CA ALA A 138 17.21 -10.16 18.14
C ALA A 138 17.43 -8.74 17.58
N PRO A 139 18.41 -8.54 16.68
CA PRO A 139 18.57 -7.28 15.97
C PRO A 139 17.30 -6.91 15.19
N PRO A 140 16.94 -5.62 15.04
CA PRO A 140 15.73 -5.22 14.32
C PRO A 140 15.66 -5.75 12.88
N ALA A 141 16.82 -5.93 12.22
CA ALA A 141 16.92 -6.56 10.90
C ALA A 141 16.35 -7.99 10.88
N VAL A 142 16.62 -8.77 11.92
CA VAL A 142 16.12 -10.16 12.05
C VAL A 142 14.62 -10.15 12.28
N THR A 143 14.11 -9.23 13.11
CA THR A 143 12.66 -9.07 13.32
C THR A 143 11.95 -8.73 12.02
N ILE A 144 12.47 -7.79 11.24
CA ILE A 144 11.90 -7.41 9.93
C ILE A 144 11.96 -8.56 8.92
N ALA A 145 13.07 -9.29 8.85
CA ALA A 145 13.18 -10.49 8.03
C ALA A 145 12.12 -11.54 8.43
N GLY A 146 11.91 -11.72 9.73
CA GLY A 146 10.87 -12.60 10.26
C GLY A 146 9.45 -12.18 9.83
N ILE A 147 9.15 -10.88 9.84
CA ILE A 147 7.86 -10.35 9.35
C ILE A 147 7.68 -10.62 7.85
N ILE A 148 8.72 -10.42 7.05
CA ILE A 148 8.68 -10.69 5.61
C ILE A 148 8.38 -12.18 5.36
N LEU A 149 9.13 -13.08 6.02
CA LEU A 149 8.97 -14.53 5.87
C LEU A 149 7.62 -15.02 6.38
N LEU A 150 7.15 -14.50 7.50
CA LEU A 150 5.84 -14.82 8.05
C LEU A 150 4.75 -14.39 7.08
N THR A 151 4.83 -13.17 6.55
CA THR A 151 3.85 -12.65 5.59
C THR A 151 3.86 -13.47 4.30
N ALA A 152 5.05 -13.79 3.78
CA ALA A 152 5.22 -14.64 2.60
C ALA A 152 4.59 -16.03 2.79
N THR A 153 4.71 -16.60 3.99
CA THR A 153 4.12 -17.89 4.35
C THR A 153 2.60 -17.81 4.46
N ILE A 154 2.06 -16.82 5.18
CA ILE A 154 0.61 -16.60 5.30
C ILE A 154 -0.02 -16.35 3.93
N ASN A 155 0.70 -15.68 3.03
CA ASN A 155 0.24 -15.40 1.69
C ASN A 155 0.00 -16.66 0.84
N LEU A 156 0.65 -17.79 1.15
CA LEU A 156 0.34 -19.07 0.50
C LEU A 156 -1.07 -19.56 0.82
N LEU A 157 -1.61 -19.19 1.98
CA LEU A 157 -2.93 -19.60 2.45
C LEU A 157 -4.02 -18.57 2.13
N ILE A 158 -3.70 -17.28 2.23
CA ILE A 158 -4.64 -16.18 2.05
C ILE A 158 -4.13 -15.26 0.94
N GLY A 159 -4.65 -15.42 -0.28
CA GLY A 159 -4.18 -14.65 -1.44
C GLY A 159 -4.57 -13.17 -1.45
N SER A 160 -5.51 -12.73 -0.61
CA SER A 160 -5.94 -11.32 -0.57
C SER A 160 -4.99 -10.48 0.28
N ALA A 161 -4.34 -9.49 -0.33
CA ALA A 161 -3.46 -8.54 0.35
C ALA A 161 -4.22 -7.71 1.41
N SER A 162 -5.42 -7.22 1.06
CA SER A 162 -6.20 -6.41 1.99
C SER A 162 -6.73 -7.24 3.18
N ALA A 163 -7.13 -8.50 2.95
CA ALA A 163 -7.62 -9.37 4.03
C ALA A 163 -6.52 -9.70 5.04
N LYS A 164 -5.34 -10.08 4.54
CA LYS A 164 -4.18 -10.36 5.40
C LYS A 164 -3.78 -9.13 6.21
N TRP A 165 -3.63 -7.97 5.58
CA TRP A 165 -3.25 -6.76 6.29
C TRP A 165 -4.29 -6.33 7.33
N ALA A 166 -5.58 -6.45 7.02
CA ALA A 166 -6.66 -6.15 7.96
C ALA A 166 -6.61 -7.02 9.22
N MET A 167 -6.20 -8.29 9.09
CA MET A 167 -6.03 -9.21 10.21
C MET A 167 -4.72 -8.98 10.97
N LEU A 168 -3.62 -8.73 10.26
CA LEU A 168 -2.27 -8.70 10.84
C LEU A 168 -1.88 -7.33 11.42
N SER A 169 -2.28 -6.23 10.78
CA SER A 169 -1.88 -4.89 11.17
C SER A 169 -2.29 -4.48 12.60
N PRO A 170 -3.48 -4.84 13.13
CA PRO A 170 -3.88 -4.47 14.50
C PRO A 170 -3.01 -5.12 15.58
N ILE A 171 -2.26 -6.17 15.23
CA ILE A 171 -1.39 -6.92 16.13
C ILE A 171 0.06 -6.50 15.92
N PHE A 172 0.56 -6.61 14.69
CA PHE A 172 1.99 -6.40 14.41
C PHE A 172 2.41 -4.94 14.46
N VAL A 173 1.58 -4.00 14.01
CA VAL A 173 1.97 -2.59 14.00
C VAL A 173 2.21 -2.08 15.43
N PRO A 174 1.26 -2.23 16.39
CA PRO A 174 1.51 -1.78 17.76
C PRO A 174 2.66 -2.54 18.44
N MET A 175 2.78 -3.85 18.19
CA MET A 175 3.86 -4.68 18.76
C MET A 175 5.25 -4.20 18.32
N LEU A 176 5.43 -3.94 17.02
CA LEU A 176 6.71 -3.49 16.46
C LEU A 176 7.01 -2.04 16.82
N MET A 177 5.98 -1.20 16.98
CA MET A 177 6.15 0.15 17.54
C MET A 177 6.76 0.11 18.94
N ILE A 178 6.38 -0.83 19.81
CA ILE A 178 7.00 -1.00 21.15
C ILE A 178 8.48 -1.42 21.06
N LEU A 179 8.90 -2.05 19.96
CA LEU A 179 10.29 -2.38 19.67
C LEU A 179 11.07 -1.23 19.01
N GLY A 180 10.42 -0.08 18.81
CA GLY A 180 11.03 1.08 18.15
C GLY A 180 11.00 1.01 16.62
N ILE A 181 10.20 0.13 16.02
CA ILE A 181 10.05 0.00 14.57
C ILE A 181 8.79 0.77 14.11
N SER A 182 8.92 1.56 13.05
CA SER A 182 7.83 2.37 12.52
C SER A 182 6.69 1.55 11.87
N PRO A 183 5.44 2.07 11.90
CA PRO A 183 4.33 1.51 11.13
C PRO A 183 4.64 1.41 9.64
N GLU A 184 5.32 2.41 9.08
CA GLU A 184 5.69 2.48 7.67
C GLU A 184 6.67 1.37 7.31
N PHE A 185 7.68 1.11 8.15
CA PHE A 185 8.62 0.03 7.92
C PHE A 185 7.97 -1.34 8.07
N THR A 186 7.08 -1.49 9.04
CA THR A 186 6.26 -2.69 9.20
C THR A 186 5.40 -2.95 7.95
N GLN A 187 4.75 -1.90 7.42
CA GLN A 187 3.94 -2.01 6.23
C GLN A 187 4.80 -2.31 4.98
N ALA A 188 5.99 -1.73 4.86
CA ALA A 188 6.91 -2.02 3.77
C ALA A 188 7.35 -3.49 3.81
N ALA A 189 7.74 -4.00 4.98
CA ALA A 189 8.09 -5.41 5.19
C ALA A 189 6.93 -6.35 4.83
N TYR A 190 5.72 -6.02 5.26
CA TYR A 190 4.51 -6.74 4.87
C TYR A 190 4.32 -6.77 3.34
N ARG A 191 4.47 -5.63 2.66
CA ARG A 191 4.29 -5.55 1.20
C ARG A 191 5.31 -6.38 0.43
N VAL A 192 6.55 -6.49 0.92
CA VAL A 192 7.56 -7.40 0.34
C VAL A 192 7.13 -8.86 0.51
N GLY A 193 6.70 -9.27 1.70
CA GLY A 193 6.25 -10.65 1.94
C GLY A 193 4.98 -11.03 1.15
N ASP A 194 3.98 -10.16 1.13
CA ASP A 194 2.67 -10.39 0.49
C ASP A 194 2.78 -10.62 -1.02
N SER A 195 3.75 -10.01 -1.67
CA SER A 195 3.86 -9.96 -3.11
C SER A 195 4.78 -11.03 -3.70
N THR A 196 5.77 -11.48 -2.93
CA THR A 196 6.83 -12.39 -3.42
C THR A 196 6.36 -13.83 -3.62
N THR A 197 5.36 -14.29 -2.87
CA THR A 197 4.81 -15.66 -2.98
C THR A 197 3.49 -15.75 -3.74
N ASN A 198 3.01 -14.62 -4.28
CA ASN A 198 1.78 -14.56 -5.06
C ASN A 198 1.78 -15.46 -6.31
N ILE A 199 2.94 -15.63 -6.94
CA ILE A 199 3.09 -16.43 -8.17
C ILE A 199 3.16 -17.95 -7.95
N ILE A 200 3.27 -18.39 -6.69
CA ILE A 200 3.33 -19.82 -6.33
C ILE A 200 2.10 -20.32 -5.57
N THR A 201 1.19 -19.43 -5.17
CA THR A 201 -0.01 -19.83 -4.43
C THR A 201 -1.18 -20.18 -5.37
N PRO A 202 -1.71 -21.42 -5.29
CA PRO A 202 -2.93 -21.78 -6.01
C PRO A 202 -4.18 -21.11 -5.43
N MET A 203 -4.07 -20.49 -4.25
CA MET A 203 -5.15 -19.76 -3.58
C MET A 203 -5.39 -18.38 -4.19
N MET A 204 -4.52 -17.91 -5.10
CA MET A 204 -4.76 -16.67 -5.81
C MET A 204 -5.92 -16.85 -6.82
N PRO A 205 -6.93 -15.95 -6.84
CA PRO A 205 -8.08 -16.06 -7.75
C PRO A 205 -7.72 -16.13 -9.24
N TYR A 206 -6.58 -15.58 -9.64
CA TYR A 206 -6.10 -15.57 -11.03
C TYR A 206 -5.26 -16.81 -11.40
N PHE A 207 -4.86 -17.64 -10.44
CA PHE A 207 -3.97 -18.77 -10.70
C PHE A 207 -4.55 -19.79 -11.71
N PRO A 208 -5.84 -20.19 -11.64
CA PRO A 208 -6.42 -21.10 -12.64
C PRO A 208 -6.38 -20.51 -14.06
N LEU A 209 -6.58 -19.20 -14.21
CA LEU A 209 -6.49 -18.53 -15.50
C LEU A 209 -5.08 -18.61 -16.09
N VAL A 210 -4.04 -18.44 -15.25
CA VAL A 210 -2.63 -18.59 -15.67
C VAL A 210 -2.36 -20.01 -16.15
N VAL A 211 -2.85 -21.03 -15.45
CA VAL A 211 -2.71 -22.44 -15.87
C VAL A 211 -3.34 -22.66 -17.25
N VAL A 212 -4.55 -22.13 -17.49
CA VAL A 212 -5.22 -22.22 -18.80
C VAL A 212 -4.41 -21.55 -19.90
N PHE A 213 -3.78 -20.40 -19.63
CA PHE A 213 -2.89 -19.75 -20.59
C PHE A 213 -1.64 -20.58 -20.89
N CYS A 214 -1.04 -21.22 -19.90
CA CYS A 214 0.08 -22.15 -20.14
C CYS A 214 -0.37 -23.38 -20.96
N GLN A 215 -1.53 -23.94 -20.65
CA GLN A 215 -2.13 -25.07 -21.39
C GLN A 215 -2.44 -24.76 -22.85
N ARG A 216 -2.49 -23.49 -23.25
CA ARG A 216 -2.57 -23.11 -24.66
C ARG A 216 -1.34 -23.57 -25.44
N TYR A 217 -0.15 -23.50 -24.83
CA TYR A 217 1.13 -23.82 -25.45
C TYR A 217 1.65 -25.21 -25.06
N VAL A 218 1.47 -25.61 -23.80
CA VAL A 218 1.94 -26.89 -23.27
C VAL A 218 0.78 -27.61 -22.58
N LYS A 219 0.15 -28.56 -23.29
CA LYS A 219 -1.10 -29.22 -22.86
C LYS A 219 -0.99 -29.99 -21.54
N SER A 220 0.22 -30.45 -21.18
CA SER A 220 0.48 -31.19 -19.94
C SER A 220 0.66 -30.30 -18.71
N THR A 221 0.63 -28.97 -18.85
CA THR A 221 0.81 -28.06 -17.71
C THR A 221 -0.37 -28.16 -16.74
N GLY A 222 -0.06 -28.44 -15.47
CA GLY A 222 -1.02 -28.38 -14.35
C GLY A 222 -0.59 -27.36 -13.29
N ILE A 223 -1.35 -27.31 -12.19
CA ILE A 223 -1.08 -26.41 -11.05
C ILE A 223 0.34 -26.61 -10.53
N GLY A 224 0.74 -27.85 -10.24
CA GLY A 224 2.08 -28.17 -9.75
C GLY A 224 3.18 -27.80 -10.73
N THR A 225 2.95 -27.95 -12.04
CA THR A 225 3.91 -27.55 -13.08
C THR A 225 4.15 -26.04 -13.06
N VAL A 226 3.08 -25.24 -13.01
CA VAL A 226 3.20 -23.76 -12.93
C VAL A 226 3.87 -23.35 -11.63
N THR A 227 3.45 -23.89 -10.48
CA THR A 227 4.06 -23.59 -9.18
C THR A 227 5.56 -23.91 -9.17
N SER A 228 5.97 -25.10 -9.66
CA SER A 228 7.38 -25.49 -9.70
C SER A 228 8.22 -24.61 -10.62
N ILE A 229 7.67 -24.17 -11.76
CA ILE A 229 8.36 -23.25 -12.68
C ILE A 229 8.49 -21.85 -12.06
N MET A 230 7.50 -21.41 -11.27
CA MET A 230 7.49 -20.09 -10.63
C MET A 230 8.24 -20.04 -9.29
N LEU A 231 8.52 -21.20 -8.68
CA LEU A 231 9.21 -21.27 -7.39
C LEU A 231 10.59 -20.59 -7.38
N PRO A 232 11.48 -20.78 -8.37
CA PRO A 232 12.74 -20.06 -8.44
C PRO A 232 12.54 -18.54 -8.48
N TYR A 233 11.58 -18.04 -9.26
CA TYR A 233 11.25 -16.62 -9.34
C TYR A 233 10.78 -16.09 -7.98
N SER A 234 9.93 -16.83 -7.27
CA SER A 234 9.43 -16.43 -5.96
C SER A 234 10.55 -16.31 -4.93
N ILE A 235 11.47 -17.29 -4.89
CA ILE A 235 12.63 -17.26 -3.98
C ILE A 235 13.58 -16.12 -4.35
N THR A 236 13.84 -15.92 -5.64
CA THR A 236 14.68 -14.80 -6.12
C THR A 236 14.07 -13.45 -5.76
N PHE A 237 12.78 -13.25 -6.00
CA PHE A 237 12.09 -12.02 -5.61
C PHE A 237 12.08 -11.82 -4.09
N LEU A 238 11.79 -12.86 -3.31
CA LEU A 238 11.82 -12.78 -1.85
C LEU A 238 13.19 -12.32 -1.35
N THR A 239 14.26 -12.90 -1.89
CA THR A 239 15.64 -12.57 -1.50
C THR A 239 16.02 -11.15 -1.94
N LEU A 240 15.88 -10.84 -3.24
CA LEU A 240 16.31 -9.56 -3.80
C LEU A 240 15.47 -8.40 -3.27
N TRP A 241 14.17 -8.60 -3.06
CA TRP A 241 13.29 -7.53 -2.59
C TRP A 241 13.47 -7.27 -1.09
N SER A 242 13.74 -8.31 -0.30
CA SER A 242 14.17 -8.14 1.10
C SER A 242 15.52 -7.43 1.18
N ALA A 243 16.49 -7.85 0.36
CA ALA A 243 17.80 -7.20 0.28
C ALA A 243 17.66 -5.73 -0.14
N PHE A 244 16.80 -5.44 -1.12
CA PHE A 244 16.50 -4.08 -1.54
C PHE A 244 15.94 -3.25 -0.38
N LEU A 245 14.97 -3.76 0.38
CA LEU A 245 14.42 -3.05 1.54
C LEU A 245 15.50 -2.80 2.61
N PHE A 246 16.35 -3.79 2.89
CA PHE A 246 17.44 -3.62 3.86
C PHE A 246 18.49 -2.62 3.38
N LEU A 247 18.88 -2.64 2.10
CA LEU A 247 19.78 -1.64 1.53
C LEU A 247 19.17 -0.24 1.60
N TYR A 248 17.89 -0.12 1.27
CA TYR A 248 17.16 1.15 1.33
C TYR A 248 17.14 1.72 2.76
N TRP A 249 16.97 0.84 3.77
CA TRP A 249 17.10 1.20 5.19
C TRP A 249 18.53 1.60 5.59
N GLN A 250 19.54 0.84 5.19
CA GLN A 250 20.95 1.13 5.50
C GLN A 250 21.42 2.45 4.90
N LEU A 251 20.91 2.79 3.72
CA LEU A 251 21.17 4.08 3.07
C LEU A 251 20.41 5.24 3.72
N GLY A 252 19.55 4.98 4.70
CA GLY A 252 18.74 6.00 5.37
C GLY A 252 17.72 6.68 4.45
N LEU A 253 17.39 6.05 3.31
CA LEU A 253 16.46 6.61 2.35
C LEU A 253 15.04 6.54 2.93
N PRO A 254 14.28 7.65 2.92
CA PRO A 254 12.95 7.63 3.52
C PRO A 254 12.00 6.75 2.70
N LEU A 255 11.22 5.89 3.38
CA LEU A 255 10.25 4.96 2.75
C LEU A 255 9.11 5.68 2.03
N GLY A 256 8.91 6.93 2.38
CA GLY A 256 8.00 7.86 1.77
C GLY A 256 8.28 9.24 2.32
N ILE A 257 7.44 10.21 1.97
CA ILE A 257 7.55 11.55 2.53
C ILE A 257 7.43 11.49 4.06
N GLN A 258 8.51 11.83 4.77
CA GLN A 258 8.63 11.70 6.23
C GLN A 258 8.42 10.27 6.78
N GLY A 259 8.48 9.24 5.93
CA GLY A 259 8.39 7.83 6.33
C GLY A 259 9.73 7.31 6.84
N GLY A 260 9.89 7.27 8.16
CA GLY A 260 11.09 6.77 8.83
C GLY A 260 11.06 5.25 9.09
N TYR A 261 12.16 4.73 9.63
CA TYR A 261 12.28 3.32 10.04
C TYR A 261 12.07 3.11 11.53
N GLU A 262 12.32 4.16 12.30
CA GLU A 262 12.29 4.14 13.75
C GLU A 262 11.02 4.81 14.28
N TYR A 263 10.54 4.29 15.41
CA TYR A 263 9.44 4.85 16.16
C TYR A 263 9.88 5.16 17.59
N THR A 264 9.79 6.42 18.00
CA THR A 264 10.01 6.81 19.40
C THR A 264 8.76 6.49 20.21
N VAL A 265 8.85 5.47 21.07
CA VAL A 265 7.78 5.10 21.99
C VAL A 265 7.53 6.24 22.98
N PRO A 266 6.31 6.80 23.08
CA PRO A 266 6.00 7.82 24.08
C PRO A 266 6.25 7.28 25.50
N ALA A 267 6.87 8.10 26.36
CA ALA A 267 7.30 7.68 27.71
C ALA A 267 6.18 7.07 28.58
N ALA A 268 4.92 7.41 28.33
CA ALA A 268 3.75 6.88 29.04
C ALA A 268 3.43 5.40 28.73
N VAL A 269 3.99 4.82 27.65
CA VAL A 269 3.76 3.43 27.22
C VAL A 269 4.99 2.55 27.48
N ALA A 270 6.10 3.14 27.94
CA ALA A 270 7.35 2.45 28.21
C ALA A 270 7.44 1.86 29.63
N GLN A 271 6.42 2.07 30.47
CA GLN A 271 6.24 1.48 31.80
C GLN A 271 5.24 0.33 31.74
#